data_AF-A0A5M9QFI2-F1
#
_entry.id   AF-A0A5M9QFI2-F1
#
_cell.length_a   1.000
_cell.length_b   1.000
_cell.length_c   1.000
_cell.angle_alpha   90.00
_cell.angle_beta   90.00
_cell.angle_gamma   90.00
#
_symmetry.space_group_name_H-M   'P 1'
#
loop_
_entity.id
_entity.type
_entity.pdbx_description
1 polymer ?
#
loop_
_entity_poly.entity_id
_entity_poly.type
_entity_poly.pdbx_seq_one_letter_code
_entity_poly.pdbx_strand_id
1 'polypeptide(L)'
;MWLWLIKSFAINFAAIFVCFYGLECLGCFCAAGARVARFIEAMLAFCCFVGGCVDVFLLWSFHSWLNNTFFTIFLSTNPLEAREFLSVYGTRLSLWAALGMFVGLSGVFVYSSLHSRCCNLYSLLLCRVVSLVVMVACGALLAFRLMQIPSPLSYMADKNMLVRYIDVVTQTLAQNNAYINEYKHISHIIESGTSANIIENFSTLPNVVLILGESTQRNYMSLYGYKIDSTPALRALAKRGNLVVFDDVISPHSHTDLSLQKALTFSNYENASTPWYMQQNLLDILNSAGYETYWPSNQEAISIYGNAPEIISRRGSIRD
;
A
#
# COMPACT_ATOMS: atom_id res chain seq x y z
N MET A 1 5.78 -22.42 -10.80
CA MET A 1 4.66 -21.58 -10.33
C MET A 1 3.65 -22.39 -9.49
N TRP A 2 2.92 -23.33 -10.07
CA TRP A 2 1.95 -24.21 -9.33
C TRP A 2 2.57 -24.95 -8.13
N LEU A 3 3.77 -25.52 -8.29
CA LEU A 3 4.50 -26.18 -7.20
C LEU A 3 4.88 -25.25 -6.04
N TRP A 4 5.04 -23.95 -6.29
CA TRP A 4 5.38 -22.98 -5.25
C TRP A 4 4.13 -22.48 -4.52
N LEU A 5 3.04 -22.25 -5.26
CA LEU A 5 1.70 -22.00 -4.72
C LEU A 5 1.24 -23.14 -3.80
N ILE A 6 1.37 -24.40 -4.24
CA ILE A 6 1.02 -25.57 -3.43
C ILE A 6 1.88 -25.66 -2.16
N LYS A 7 3.18 -25.32 -2.25
CA LYS A 7 4.10 -25.33 -1.11
C LYS A 7 3.76 -24.25 -0.07
N SER A 8 3.52 -23.00 -0.49
CA SER A 8 3.10 -21.95 0.45
C SER A 8 1.72 -22.20 1.03
N PHE A 9 0.79 -22.71 0.21
CA PHE A 9 -0.54 -23.11 0.67
C PHE A 9 -0.46 -24.20 1.75
N ALA A 10 0.37 -25.22 1.54
CA ALA A 10 0.57 -26.29 2.51
C ALA A 10 1.20 -25.81 3.83
N ILE A 11 2.14 -24.86 3.79
CA ILE A 11 2.77 -24.30 5.00
C ILE A 11 1.77 -23.48 5.82
N ASN A 12 0.98 -22.64 5.16
CA ASN A 12 -0.06 -21.84 5.82
C ASN A 12 -1.17 -22.72 6.39
N PHE A 13 -1.60 -23.72 5.62
CA PHE A 13 -2.59 -24.69 6.07
C PHE A 13 -2.07 -25.50 7.27
N ALA A 14 -0.80 -25.92 7.26
CA ALA A 14 -0.18 -26.60 8.40
C ALA A 14 -0.06 -25.71 9.65
N ALA A 15 0.26 -24.43 9.50
CA ALA A 15 0.33 -23.50 10.63
C ALA A 15 -1.05 -23.27 11.28
N ILE A 16 -2.09 -23.09 10.45
CA ILE A 16 -3.49 -23.00 10.90
C ILE A 16 -3.91 -24.31 11.60
N PHE A 17 -3.52 -25.45 11.03
CA PHE A 17 -3.79 -26.77 11.58
C PHE A 17 -3.16 -26.98 12.97
N VAL A 18 -1.92 -26.54 13.16
CA VAL A 18 -1.21 -26.61 14.46
C VAL A 18 -1.86 -25.70 15.50
N CYS A 19 -2.26 -24.48 15.13
CA CYS A 19 -2.95 -23.57 16.05
C CYS A 19 -4.34 -24.11 16.46
N PHE A 20 -5.10 -24.66 15.50
CA PHE A 20 -6.44 -25.22 15.73
C PHE A 20 -6.37 -26.42 16.68
N TYR A 21 -5.55 -27.43 16.37
CA TYR A 21 -5.41 -28.63 17.23
C TYR A 21 -4.70 -28.35 18.56
N GLY A 22 -3.75 -27.40 18.61
CA GLY A 22 -3.11 -26.99 19.86
C GLY A 22 -4.09 -26.39 20.86
N LEU A 23 -5.04 -25.58 20.36
CA LEU A 23 -6.11 -24.99 21.17
C LEU A 23 -7.20 -26.01 21.55
N GLU A 24 -7.53 -26.98 20.68
CA GLU A 24 -8.41 -28.10 21.03
C GLU A 24 -7.83 -28.96 22.19
N CYS A 25 -6.52 -29.21 22.18
CA CYS A 25 -5.83 -29.94 23.26
C CYS A 25 -5.87 -29.17 24.59
N LEU A 26 -5.71 -27.83 24.56
CA LEU A 26 -5.78 -26.98 25.74
C LEU A 26 -7.22 -26.87 26.29
N GLY A 27 -8.23 -26.84 25.41
CA GLY A 27 -9.64 -26.80 25.79
C GLY A 27 -10.14 -28.07 26.52
N CYS A 28 -9.44 -29.20 26.39
CA CYS A 28 -9.79 -30.44 27.08
C CYS A 28 -9.48 -30.43 28.59
N PHE A 29 -8.64 -29.50 29.08
CA PHE A 29 -8.20 -29.48 30.48
C PHE A 29 -9.09 -28.62 31.42
N CYS A 30 -9.94 -27.73 30.89
CA CYS A 30 -10.81 -26.85 31.70
C CYS A 30 -12.20 -26.63 31.05
N ALA A 31 -13.26 -27.18 31.66
CA ALA A 31 -14.64 -27.10 31.13
C ALA A 31 -15.20 -25.66 31.00
N ALA A 32 -14.77 -24.72 31.86
CA ALA A 32 -15.10 -23.30 31.76
C ALA A 32 -14.28 -22.57 30.68
N GLY A 33 -13.03 -22.99 30.45
CA GLY A 33 -12.14 -22.47 29.41
C GLY A 33 -12.47 -22.98 28.01
N ALA A 34 -13.17 -24.11 27.89
CA ALA A 34 -13.51 -24.74 26.61
C ALA A 34 -14.45 -23.89 25.73
N ARG A 35 -15.29 -23.01 26.29
CA ARG A 35 -16.10 -22.08 25.48
C ARG A 35 -15.25 -20.94 24.92
N VAL A 36 -14.39 -20.36 25.76
CA VAL A 36 -13.50 -19.26 25.37
C VAL A 36 -12.46 -19.74 24.35
N ALA A 37 -11.85 -20.91 24.58
CA ALA A 37 -10.89 -21.51 23.65
C ALA A 37 -11.50 -21.77 22.27
N ARG A 38 -12.72 -22.30 22.21
CA ARG A 38 -13.46 -22.51 20.94
C ARG A 38 -13.80 -21.20 20.23
N PHE A 39 -14.12 -20.16 20.99
CA PHE A 39 -14.38 -18.83 20.40
C PHE A 39 -13.10 -18.24 19.80
N ILE A 40 -11.98 -18.30 20.52
CA ILE A 40 -10.66 -17.84 20.04
C ILE A 40 -10.23 -18.62 18.80
N GLU A 41 -10.40 -19.95 18.82
CA GLU A 41 -10.12 -20.84 17.71
C GLU A 41 -10.95 -20.47 16.46
N ALA A 42 -12.26 -20.25 16.63
CA ALA A 42 -13.13 -19.82 15.55
C ALA A 42 -12.74 -18.44 15.00
N MET A 43 -12.37 -17.48 15.87
CA MET A 43 -11.89 -16.17 15.45
C MET A 43 -10.57 -16.27 14.66
N LEU A 44 -9.60 -17.06 15.13
CA LEU A 44 -8.34 -17.26 14.44
C LEU A 44 -8.55 -17.95 13.08
N ALA A 45 -9.40 -18.97 13.02
CA ALA A 45 -9.75 -19.64 11.77
C ALA A 45 -10.43 -18.67 10.79
N PHE A 46 -11.34 -17.81 11.28
CA PHE A 46 -11.97 -16.78 10.47
C PHE A 46 -10.97 -15.75 9.94
N CYS A 47 -10.07 -15.22 10.77
CA CYS A 47 -9.01 -14.31 10.33
C CYS A 47 -8.10 -14.95 9.28
N CYS A 48 -7.75 -16.23 9.46
CA CYS A 48 -6.96 -16.98 8.49
C CYS A 48 -7.70 -17.21 7.17
N PHE A 49 -9.01 -17.49 7.23
CA PHE A 49 -9.84 -17.64 6.06
C PHE A 49 -9.91 -16.33 5.25
N VAL A 50 -10.14 -15.20 5.92
CA VAL A 50 -10.13 -13.87 5.29
C VAL A 50 -8.76 -13.57 4.69
N GLY A 51 -7.67 -13.80 5.43
CA GLY A 51 -6.31 -13.65 4.93
C GLY A 51 -6.03 -14.50 3.69
N GLY A 52 -6.46 -15.77 3.70
CA GLY A 52 -6.31 -16.67 2.56
C GLY A 52 -7.09 -16.20 1.32
N CYS A 53 -8.30 -15.68 1.48
CA CYS A 53 -9.06 -15.08 0.38
C CYS A 53 -8.31 -13.89 -0.25
N VAL A 54 -7.73 -13.02 0.59
CA VAL A 54 -6.92 -11.87 0.14
C VAL A 54 -5.66 -12.35 -0.59
N ASP A 55 -4.93 -13.31 -0.04
CA ASP A 55 -3.75 -13.89 -0.69
C ASP A 55 -4.08 -14.52 -2.06
N VAL A 56 -5.17 -15.30 -2.15
CA VAL A 56 -5.61 -15.90 -3.43
C VAL A 56 -5.92 -14.81 -4.45
N PHE A 57 -6.61 -13.75 -4.03
CA PHE A 57 -6.89 -12.59 -4.87
C PHE A 57 -5.60 -11.91 -5.38
N LEU A 58 -4.66 -11.63 -4.47
CA LEU A 58 -3.41 -10.93 -4.79
C LEU A 58 -2.49 -11.76 -5.68
N LEU A 59 -2.37 -13.06 -5.41
CA LEU A 59 -1.57 -13.97 -6.23
C LEU A 59 -2.14 -14.14 -7.64
N TRP A 60 -3.46 -14.22 -7.74
CA TRP A 60 -4.12 -14.37 -9.04
C TRP A 60 -4.03 -13.09 -9.88
N SER A 61 -4.23 -11.93 -9.24
CA SER A 61 -4.35 -10.65 -9.96
C SER A 61 -3.00 -9.96 -10.17
N PHE A 62 -2.08 -10.05 -9.21
CA PHE A 62 -0.84 -9.28 -9.17
C PHE A 62 0.42 -10.14 -9.04
N HIS A 63 0.29 -11.47 -8.93
CA HIS A 63 1.41 -12.40 -8.76
C HIS A 63 2.30 -12.07 -7.54
N SER A 64 1.71 -11.48 -6.50
CA SER A 64 2.39 -11.07 -5.28
C SER A 64 1.57 -11.45 -4.05
N TRP A 65 2.23 -11.54 -2.89
CA TRP A 65 1.57 -11.60 -1.59
C TRP A 65 1.18 -10.22 -1.10
N LEU A 66 0.43 -10.18 0.01
CA LEU A 66 0.26 -8.96 0.77
C LEU A 66 1.64 -8.41 1.19
N ASN A 67 1.88 -7.15 0.83
CA ASN A 67 3.07 -6.39 1.18
C ASN A 67 2.65 -5.00 1.69
N ASN A 68 3.62 -4.21 2.16
CA ASN A 68 3.35 -2.89 2.73
C ASN A 68 2.65 -1.97 1.72
N THR A 69 3.04 -2.00 0.44
CA THR A 69 2.41 -1.18 -0.61
C THR A 69 0.92 -1.49 -0.80
N PHE A 70 0.54 -2.76 -0.92
CA PHE A 70 -0.88 -3.14 -1.03
C PHE A 70 -1.68 -2.75 0.21
N PHE A 71 -1.08 -2.88 1.39
CA PHE A 71 -1.75 -2.51 2.63
C PHE A 71 -1.89 -0.99 2.79
N THR A 72 -0.89 -0.20 2.37
CA THR A 72 -0.99 1.26 2.30
C THR A 72 -2.07 1.70 1.31
N ILE A 73 -2.11 1.12 0.10
CA ILE A 73 -3.17 1.40 -0.89
C ILE A 73 -4.55 1.09 -0.29
N PHE A 74 -4.69 -0.05 0.37
CA PHE A 74 -5.93 -0.41 1.04
C PHE A 74 -6.37 0.61 2.10
N LEU A 75 -5.42 1.19 2.85
CA LEU A 75 -5.71 2.23 3.83
C LEU A 75 -5.98 3.61 3.21
N SER A 76 -5.41 3.91 2.04
CA SER A 76 -5.59 5.20 1.35
C SER A 76 -6.79 5.23 0.41
N THR A 77 -7.32 4.07 0.01
CA THR A 77 -8.37 3.97 -1.01
C THR A 77 -9.73 4.48 -0.53
N ASN A 78 -10.45 5.14 -1.43
CA ASN A 78 -11.80 5.67 -1.19
C ASN A 78 -12.91 4.74 -1.76
N PRO A 79 -14.19 4.94 -1.39
CA PRO A 79 -15.29 4.08 -1.88
C PRO A 79 -15.52 4.11 -3.40
N LEU A 80 -15.18 5.21 -4.08
CA LEU A 80 -15.31 5.32 -5.53
C LEU A 80 -14.22 4.50 -6.22
N GLU A 81 -12.97 4.66 -5.82
CA GLU A 81 -11.84 3.84 -6.25
C GLU A 81 -12.12 2.35 -6.02
N ALA A 82 -12.65 1.99 -4.84
CA ALA A 82 -12.99 0.61 -4.52
C ALA A 82 -14.04 0.03 -5.49
N ARG A 83 -15.03 0.85 -5.89
CA ARG A 83 -16.05 0.45 -6.87
C ARG A 83 -15.46 0.28 -8.27
N GLU A 84 -14.63 1.22 -8.70
CA GLU A 84 -13.95 1.13 -10.00
C GLU A 84 -13.03 -0.09 -10.05
N PHE A 85 -12.25 -0.31 -9.00
CA PHE A 85 -11.41 -1.49 -8.83
C PHE A 85 -12.23 -2.78 -8.94
N LEU A 86 -13.36 -2.87 -8.22
CA LEU A 86 -14.22 -4.05 -8.27
C LEU A 86 -14.83 -4.26 -9.65
N SER A 87 -15.15 -3.19 -10.40
CA SER A 87 -15.67 -3.33 -11.77
C SER A 87 -14.65 -3.95 -12.72
N VAL A 88 -13.36 -3.68 -12.52
CA VAL A 88 -12.26 -4.18 -13.36
C VAL A 88 -11.88 -5.62 -13.00
N TYR A 89 -11.73 -5.92 -11.71
CA TYR A 89 -11.27 -7.24 -11.26
C TYR A 89 -12.40 -8.22 -10.99
N GLY A 90 -13.57 -7.73 -10.57
CA GLY A 90 -14.74 -8.54 -10.22
C GLY A 90 -15.48 -9.17 -11.40
N THR A 91 -15.20 -8.76 -12.64
CA THR A 91 -15.79 -9.38 -13.85
C THR A 91 -15.03 -10.62 -14.32
N ARG A 92 -13.84 -10.90 -13.76
CA ARG A 92 -12.99 -12.02 -14.19
C ARG A 92 -13.49 -13.36 -13.60
N LEU A 93 -14.13 -14.18 -14.43
CA LEU A 93 -14.64 -15.50 -14.03
C LEU A 93 -13.58 -16.41 -13.39
N SER A 94 -12.33 -16.34 -13.88
CA SER A 94 -11.22 -17.15 -13.35
C SER A 94 -10.86 -16.80 -11.90
N LEU A 95 -11.06 -15.55 -11.49
CA LEU A 95 -10.85 -15.11 -10.11
C LEU A 95 -11.88 -15.75 -9.18
N TRP A 96 -13.15 -15.71 -9.56
CA TRP A 96 -14.24 -16.34 -8.80
C TRP A 96 -14.10 -17.86 -8.73
N ALA A 97 -13.58 -18.50 -9.80
CA ALA A 97 -13.27 -19.93 -9.77
C ALA A 97 -12.16 -20.27 -8.76
N ALA A 98 -11.08 -19.47 -8.70
CA ALA A 98 -10.00 -19.65 -7.73
C ALA A 98 -10.47 -19.41 -6.28
N LEU A 99 -11.25 -18.34 -6.04
CA LEU A 99 -11.86 -18.07 -4.74
C LEU A 99 -12.86 -19.16 -4.34
N GLY A 100 -13.72 -19.59 -5.25
CA GLY A 100 -14.69 -20.67 -5.02
C GLY A 100 -14.01 -22.00 -4.67
N MET A 101 -12.91 -22.34 -5.34
CA MET A 101 -12.10 -23.52 -5.01
C MET A 101 -11.51 -23.41 -3.60
N PHE A 102 -10.95 -22.26 -3.23
CA PHE A 102 -10.43 -22.01 -1.88
C PHE A 102 -11.52 -22.16 -0.82
N VAL A 103 -12.68 -21.50 -1.02
CA VAL A 103 -13.83 -21.58 -0.12
C VAL A 103 -14.34 -23.02 0.01
N GLY A 104 -14.41 -23.77 -1.09
CA GLY A 104 -14.80 -25.18 -1.08
C GLY A 104 -13.83 -26.05 -0.26
N LEU A 105 -12.53 -25.88 -0.46
CA LEU A 105 -11.50 -26.61 0.30
C LEU A 105 -11.52 -26.25 1.79
N SER A 106 -11.67 -24.96 2.12
CA SER A 106 -11.84 -24.51 3.51
C SER A 106 -13.13 -25.06 4.15
N GLY A 107 -14.23 -25.12 3.40
CA GLY A 107 -15.50 -25.69 3.87
C GLY A 107 -15.42 -27.19 4.15
N VAL A 108 -14.79 -27.96 3.24
CA VAL A 108 -14.52 -29.40 3.44
C VAL A 108 -13.63 -29.62 4.66
N PHE A 109 -12.62 -28.77 4.86
CA PHE A 109 -11.77 -28.83 6.05
C PHE A 109 -12.56 -28.61 7.34
N VAL A 110 -13.33 -27.52 7.44
CA VAL A 110 -14.17 -27.23 8.62
C VAL A 110 -15.19 -28.34 8.87
N TYR A 111 -15.82 -28.86 7.81
CA TYR A 111 -16.75 -29.98 7.91
C TYR A 111 -16.07 -31.26 8.44
N SER A 112 -14.89 -31.61 7.91
CA SER A 112 -14.13 -32.79 8.36
C SER A 112 -13.68 -32.68 9.82
N SER A 113 -13.28 -31.47 10.27
CA SER A 113 -12.88 -31.20 11.65
C SER A 113 -14.08 -31.25 12.61
N LEU A 114 -15.25 -30.76 12.19
CA LEU A 114 -16.48 -30.85 12.98
C LEU A 114 -17.03 -32.29 13.06
N HIS A 115 -16.97 -33.04 11.95
CA HIS A 115 -17.46 -34.41 11.89
C HIS A 115 -16.57 -35.40 12.67
N SER A 116 -15.25 -35.18 12.67
CA SER A 116 -14.29 -35.99 13.45
C SER A 116 -14.49 -35.89 14.96
N ARG A 117 -15.25 -34.90 15.46
CA ARG A 117 -15.63 -34.76 16.88
C ARG A 117 -16.76 -35.73 17.29
N CYS A 118 -17.41 -36.41 16.33
CA CYS A 118 -18.53 -37.34 16.58
C CYS A 118 -18.15 -38.83 16.55
N CYS A 119 -16.89 -39.17 16.26
CA CYS A 119 -16.45 -40.57 16.12
C CYS A 119 -15.76 -41.10 17.39
N ASN A 120 -15.86 -42.42 17.62
CA ASN A 120 -15.36 -43.13 18.81
C ASN A 120 -13.91 -42.77 19.21
N LEU A 121 -13.65 -42.78 20.53
CA LEU A 121 -12.39 -42.39 21.21
C LEU A 121 -11.12 -42.97 20.55
N TYR A 122 -11.18 -44.19 20.04
CA TYR A 122 -10.05 -44.90 19.40
C TYR A 122 -9.69 -44.34 18.01
N SER A 123 -10.71 -43.97 17.21
CA SER A 123 -10.49 -43.30 15.92
C SER A 123 -9.96 -41.87 16.10
N LEU A 124 -10.34 -41.22 17.20
CA LEU A 124 -9.94 -39.88 17.58
C LEU A 124 -8.48 -39.85 18.08
N LEU A 125 -8.06 -40.87 18.85
CA LEU A 125 -6.67 -41.10 19.26
C LEU A 125 -5.76 -41.43 18.06
N LEU A 126 -6.21 -42.27 17.13
CA LEU A 126 -5.45 -42.60 15.92
C LEU A 126 -5.26 -41.37 15.03
N CYS A 127 -6.31 -40.58 14.79
CA CYS A 127 -6.19 -39.32 14.04
C CYS A 127 -5.27 -38.30 14.74
N ARG A 128 -5.29 -38.24 16.08
CA ARG A 128 -4.40 -37.38 16.88
C ARG A 128 -2.94 -37.83 16.83
N VAL A 129 -2.68 -39.14 16.89
CA VAL A 129 -1.32 -39.68 16.81
C VAL A 129 -0.77 -39.55 15.39
N VAL A 130 -1.59 -39.82 14.36
CA VAL A 130 -1.19 -39.63 12.96
C VAL A 130 -0.94 -38.15 12.66
N SER A 131 -1.77 -37.23 13.17
CA SER A 131 -1.54 -35.79 12.99
C SER A 131 -0.30 -35.30 13.75
N LEU A 132 -0.03 -35.82 14.95
CA LEU A 132 1.20 -35.56 15.70
C LEU A 132 2.44 -36.10 14.98
N VAL A 133 2.39 -37.30 14.41
CA VAL A 133 3.50 -37.90 13.66
C VAL A 133 3.76 -37.13 12.36
N VAL A 134 2.70 -36.74 11.63
CA VAL A 134 2.82 -35.88 10.45
C VAL A 134 3.37 -34.50 10.85
N MET A 135 2.99 -33.95 12.00
CA MET A 135 3.50 -32.69 12.55
C MET A 135 4.99 -32.78 12.90
N VAL A 136 5.42 -33.84 13.57
CA VAL A 136 6.83 -34.06 13.92
C VAL A 136 7.67 -34.31 12.67
N ALA A 137 7.15 -35.07 11.71
CA ALA A 137 7.84 -35.33 10.44
C ALA A 137 7.97 -34.05 9.58
N CYS A 138 6.89 -33.27 9.44
CA CYS A 138 6.92 -31.99 8.75
C CYS A 138 7.79 -30.96 9.48
N GLY A 139 7.76 -30.93 10.81
CA GLY A 139 8.58 -30.07 11.65
C GLY A 139 10.07 -30.41 11.59
N ALA A 140 10.43 -31.70 11.56
CA ALA A 140 11.81 -32.15 11.40
C ALA A 140 12.35 -31.89 9.99
N LEU A 141 11.53 -32.08 8.95
CA LEU A 141 11.87 -31.71 7.57
C LEU A 141 12.02 -30.19 7.40
N LEU A 142 11.22 -29.40 8.12
CA LEU A 142 11.34 -27.94 8.18
C LEU A 142 12.64 -27.52 8.89
N ALA A 143 12.93 -28.09 10.07
CA ALA A 143 14.15 -27.82 10.85
C ALA A 143 15.43 -28.17 10.06
N PHE A 144 15.43 -29.31 9.36
CA PHE A 144 16.53 -29.73 8.49
C PHE A 144 16.76 -28.76 7.31
N ARG A 145 15.69 -28.19 6.75
CA ARG A 145 15.77 -27.16 5.69
C ARG A 145 16.12 -25.77 6.22
N LEU A 146 15.80 -25.45 7.48
CA LEU A 146 16.08 -24.18 8.16
C LEU A 146 17.57 -24.03 8.55
N MET A 147 18.29 -25.13 8.77
CA MET A 147 19.72 -25.10 9.15
C MET A 147 20.67 -24.67 8.01
N GLN A 148 20.20 -24.47 6.77
CA GLN A 148 21.08 -24.27 5.61
C GLN A 148 21.23 -22.82 5.09
N ILE A 149 20.53 -21.77 5.55
CA ILE A 149 20.63 -20.39 4.97
C ILE A 149 20.34 -19.29 6.03
N PRO A 150 21.01 -18.11 6.02
CA PRO A 150 20.96 -17.14 7.12
C PRO A 150 19.76 -16.16 7.13
N SER A 151 19.51 -15.60 8.33
CA SER A 151 18.39 -14.77 8.82
C SER A 151 17.04 -15.51 9.04
N PRO A 152 16.79 -16.03 10.26
CA PRO A 152 15.59 -16.84 10.54
C PRO A 152 14.26 -16.07 10.48
N LEU A 153 14.28 -14.74 10.65
CA LEU A 153 13.07 -13.93 10.83
C LEU A 153 12.41 -13.52 9.51
N SER A 154 13.20 -13.09 8.52
CA SER A 154 12.71 -12.77 7.16
C SER A 154 12.14 -14.01 6.45
N TYR A 155 12.77 -15.17 6.67
CA TYR A 155 12.31 -16.43 6.12
C TYR A 155 10.99 -16.94 6.74
N MET A 156 10.77 -16.68 8.04
CA MET A 156 9.50 -16.98 8.72
C MET A 156 8.38 -16.05 8.26
N ALA A 157 8.68 -14.77 8.05
CA ALA A 157 7.74 -13.78 7.51
C ALA A 157 7.32 -14.10 6.06
N ASP A 158 8.24 -14.56 5.20
CA ASP A 158 7.88 -14.91 3.82
C ASP A 158 7.02 -16.17 3.71
N LYS A 159 7.17 -17.11 4.64
CA LYS A 159 6.57 -18.46 4.52
C LYS A 159 5.33 -18.69 5.39
N ASN A 160 5.09 -17.88 6.42
CA ASN A 160 3.90 -17.99 7.26
C ASN A 160 3.01 -16.76 7.09
N MET A 161 1.79 -16.97 6.59
CA MET A 161 0.79 -15.93 6.36
C MET A 161 0.53 -15.07 7.61
N LEU A 162 0.40 -15.67 8.79
CA LEU A 162 0.11 -14.91 10.01
C LEU A 162 1.26 -13.99 10.41
N VAL A 163 2.49 -14.50 10.34
CA VAL A 163 3.69 -13.70 10.63
C VAL A 163 3.83 -12.59 9.59
N ARG A 164 3.61 -12.89 8.30
CA ARG A 164 3.61 -11.89 7.22
C ARG A 164 2.59 -10.79 7.46
N TYR A 165 1.36 -11.14 7.80
CA TYR A 165 0.30 -10.16 8.04
C TYR A 165 0.61 -9.29 9.25
N ILE A 166 1.08 -9.88 10.35
CA ILE A 166 1.50 -9.11 11.54
C ILE A 166 2.66 -8.19 11.18
N ASP A 167 3.65 -8.67 10.43
CA ASP A 167 4.81 -7.88 10.02
C ASP A 167 4.40 -6.72 9.09
N VAL A 168 3.62 -6.99 8.05
CA VAL A 168 3.10 -5.95 7.13
C VAL A 168 2.27 -4.92 7.89
N VAL A 169 1.38 -5.34 8.78
CA VAL A 169 0.54 -4.43 9.57
C VAL A 169 1.40 -3.59 10.52
N THR A 170 2.29 -4.21 11.29
CA THR A 170 3.12 -3.49 12.27
C THR A 170 4.10 -2.55 11.60
N GLN A 171 4.76 -2.97 10.51
CA GLN A 171 5.66 -2.10 9.74
C GLN A 171 4.89 -0.95 9.09
N THR A 172 3.76 -1.21 8.45
CA THR A 172 2.97 -0.14 7.81
C THR A 172 2.42 0.84 8.85
N LEU A 173 1.95 0.37 10.01
CA LEU A 173 1.50 1.26 11.08
C LEU A 173 2.65 2.08 11.69
N ALA A 174 3.82 1.47 11.88
CA ALA A 174 5.01 2.18 12.34
C ALA A 174 5.45 3.25 11.33
N GLN A 175 5.47 2.92 10.04
CA GLN A 175 5.76 3.84 8.95
C GLN A 175 4.73 4.97 8.86
N ASN A 176 3.44 4.65 8.96
CA ASN A 176 2.36 5.64 8.96
C ASN A 176 2.46 6.59 10.16
N ASN A 177 2.71 6.07 11.37
CA ASN A 177 2.85 6.91 12.55
C ASN A 177 4.09 7.82 12.47
N ALA A 178 5.21 7.31 11.96
CA ALA A 178 6.40 8.13 11.71
C ALA A 178 6.10 9.24 10.68
N TYR A 179 5.44 8.89 9.58
CA TYR A 179 5.00 9.82 8.54
C TYR A 179 4.06 10.90 9.10
N ILE A 180 3.08 10.53 9.91
CA ILE A 180 2.13 11.48 10.54
C ILE A 180 2.85 12.43 11.49
N ASN A 181 3.78 11.92 12.30
CA ASN A 181 4.52 12.76 13.24
C ASN A 181 5.42 13.75 12.50
N GLU A 182 6.08 13.29 11.43
CA GLU A 182 6.83 14.16 10.53
C GLU A 182 5.90 15.20 9.87
N TYR A 183 4.74 14.79 9.38
CA TYR A 183 3.75 15.67 8.76
C TYR A 183 3.25 16.76 9.72
N LYS A 184 2.92 16.40 10.97
CA LYS A 184 2.51 17.37 12.01
C LYS A 184 3.60 18.39 12.32
N HIS A 185 4.85 17.93 12.32
CA HIS A 185 5.99 18.81 12.53
C HIS A 185 6.16 19.77 11.35
N ILE A 186 6.05 19.25 10.11
CA ILE A 186 6.10 20.05 8.89
C ILE A 186 4.96 21.07 8.85
N SER A 187 3.72 20.66 9.14
CA SER A 187 2.57 21.58 9.14
C SER A 187 2.75 22.70 10.15
N HIS A 188 3.31 22.41 11.33
CA HIS A 188 3.56 23.44 12.33
C HIS A 188 4.63 24.45 11.89
N ILE A 189 5.73 23.98 11.27
CA ILE A 189 6.75 24.87 10.68
C ILE A 189 6.12 25.77 9.62
N ILE A 190 5.21 25.21 8.81
CA ILE A 190 4.59 25.92 7.71
C ILE A 190 3.58 26.96 8.20
N GLU A 191 2.77 26.61 9.19
CA GLU A 191 1.83 27.55 9.83
C GLU A 191 2.55 28.67 10.58
N SER A 192 3.76 28.39 11.11
CA SER A 192 4.58 29.42 11.77
C SER A 192 5.07 30.51 10.80
N GLY A 193 4.93 30.30 9.48
CA GLY A 193 5.12 31.29 8.44
C GLY A 193 6.58 31.65 8.21
N THR A 194 7.16 31.21 7.09
CA THR A 194 8.44 31.74 6.62
C THR A 194 8.18 32.91 5.69
N SER A 195 8.46 34.14 6.15
CA SER A 195 8.51 35.29 5.24
C SER A 195 9.75 35.17 4.34
N ALA A 196 9.54 35.28 3.03
CA ALA A 196 10.65 35.38 2.11
C ALA A 196 11.24 36.79 2.21
N ASN A 197 12.57 36.89 2.34
CA ASN A 197 13.25 38.17 2.29
C ASN A 197 13.34 38.63 0.83
N ILE A 198 12.43 39.49 0.40
CA ILE A 198 12.42 40.06 -0.94
C ILE A 198 13.43 41.22 -0.99
N ILE A 199 14.48 41.05 -1.79
CA ILE A 199 15.53 42.08 -1.96
C ILE A 199 14.98 43.26 -2.76
N GLU A 200 14.36 42.98 -3.91
CA GLU A 200 13.75 43.97 -4.80
C GLU A 200 12.51 43.35 -5.49
N ASN A 201 11.51 44.17 -5.79
CA ASN A 201 10.29 43.75 -6.49
C ASN A 201 9.96 44.74 -7.62
N PHE A 202 10.15 44.30 -8.87
CA PHE A 202 9.80 45.04 -10.09
C PHE A 202 8.63 44.39 -10.85
N SER A 203 7.81 43.61 -10.15
CA SER A 203 6.71 42.89 -10.78
C SER A 203 5.69 43.84 -11.39
N THR A 204 5.45 43.70 -12.69
CA THR A 204 4.44 44.45 -13.45
C THR A 204 3.30 43.58 -13.95
N LEU A 205 3.44 42.26 -13.83
CA LEU A 205 2.43 41.29 -14.28
C LEU A 205 1.33 41.20 -13.21
N PRO A 206 0.06 41.47 -13.55
CA PRO A 206 -1.02 41.42 -12.58
C PRO A 206 -1.41 39.99 -12.22
N ASN A 207 -1.29 39.05 -13.16
CA ASN A 207 -1.76 37.67 -13.01
C ASN A 207 -0.74 36.68 -13.57
N VAL A 208 -0.46 35.62 -12.80
CA VAL A 208 0.42 34.51 -13.20
C VAL A 208 -0.33 33.21 -12.93
N VAL A 209 -0.37 32.32 -13.92
CA VAL A 209 -1.01 31.02 -13.82
C VAL A 209 0.04 29.93 -14.01
N LEU A 210 0.24 29.10 -12.99
CA LEU A 210 1.08 27.91 -13.05
C LEU A 210 0.19 26.68 -13.20
N ILE A 211 0.35 25.94 -14.30
CA ILE A 211 -0.38 24.69 -14.56
C ILE A 211 0.54 23.52 -14.22
N LEU A 212 0.19 22.76 -13.19
CA LEU A 212 0.88 21.51 -12.83
C LEU A 212 0.22 20.35 -13.58
N GLY A 213 0.93 19.80 -14.57
CA GLY A 213 0.49 18.60 -15.28
C GLY A 213 0.71 17.33 -14.46
N GLU A 214 0.01 16.25 -14.83
CA GLU A 214 0.15 14.93 -14.22
C GLU A 214 0.56 13.91 -15.28
N SER A 215 1.61 13.14 -15.01
CA SER A 215 2.08 11.99 -15.80
C SER A 215 2.22 12.19 -17.34
N THR A 216 2.28 13.44 -17.82
CA THR A 216 2.30 13.77 -19.24
C THR A 216 3.73 13.73 -19.79
N GLN A 217 3.96 12.92 -20.82
CA GLN A 217 5.28 12.75 -21.43
C GLN A 217 5.38 13.42 -22.81
N ARG A 218 6.47 14.18 -23.01
CA ARG A 218 6.78 14.92 -24.24
C ARG A 218 6.61 14.10 -25.53
N ASN A 219 7.06 12.85 -25.52
CA ASN A 219 7.09 11.98 -26.70
C ASN A 219 5.69 11.62 -27.23
N TYR A 220 4.63 11.86 -26.46
CA TYR A 220 3.24 11.60 -26.87
C TYR A 220 2.46 12.90 -27.21
N MET A 221 3.15 14.04 -27.27
CA MET A 221 2.56 15.33 -27.58
C MET A 221 2.88 15.73 -29.02
N SER A 222 1.85 15.97 -29.84
CA SER A 222 2.02 16.40 -31.23
C SER A 222 2.78 17.72 -31.39
N LEU A 223 2.76 18.57 -30.36
CA LEU A 223 3.57 19.79 -30.27
C LEU A 223 5.07 19.50 -30.44
N TYR A 224 5.53 18.34 -29.99
CA TYR A 224 6.91 17.88 -30.05
C TYR A 224 7.16 16.85 -31.17
N GLY A 225 6.25 16.74 -32.14
CA GLY A 225 6.42 15.86 -33.31
C GLY A 225 5.82 14.45 -33.17
N TYR A 226 4.98 14.20 -32.15
CA TYR A 226 4.23 12.95 -32.09
C TYR A 226 3.28 12.80 -33.29
N LYS A 227 3.15 11.58 -33.81
CA LYS A 227 2.47 11.29 -35.08
C LYS A 227 0.97 11.56 -35.05
N ILE A 228 0.34 11.40 -33.89
CA ILE A 228 -1.09 11.65 -33.67
C ILE A 228 -1.24 13.06 -33.12
N ASP A 229 -2.22 13.82 -33.61
CA ASP A 229 -2.49 15.20 -33.19
C ASP A 229 -3.12 15.27 -31.79
N SER A 230 -2.32 14.97 -30.77
CA SER A 230 -2.73 14.90 -29.36
C SER A 230 -2.79 16.27 -28.66
N THR A 231 -2.23 17.32 -29.26
CA THR A 231 -2.17 18.67 -28.66
C THR A 231 -2.49 19.78 -29.67
N PRO A 232 -3.65 19.73 -30.36
CA PRO A 232 -3.98 20.65 -31.45
C PRO A 232 -4.04 22.12 -30.98
N ALA A 233 -4.57 22.37 -29.77
CA ALA A 233 -4.68 23.72 -29.22
C ALA A 233 -3.31 24.36 -28.95
N LEU A 234 -2.37 23.62 -28.35
CA LEU A 234 -1.01 24.11 -28.11
C LEU A 234 -0.27 24.39 -29.42
N ARG A 235 -0.46 23.55 -30.44
CA ARG A 235 0.12 23.79 -31.78
C ARG A 235 -0.46 25.05 -32.43
N ALA A 236 -1.76 25.31 -32.25
CA ALA A 236 -2.38 26.54 -32.74
C ALA A 236 -1.80 27.77 -32.04
N LEU A 237 -1.55 27.72 -30.73
CA LEU A 237 -0.90 28.81 -29.99
C LEU A 237 0.54 29.04 -30.43
N ALA A 238 1.32 27.96 -30.62
CA ALA A 238 2.69 28.05 -31.13
C ALA A 238 2.73 28.69 -32.52
N LYS A 239 1.84 28.28 -33.43
CA LYS A 239 1.73 28.88 -34.78
C LYS A 239 1.37 30.37 -34.75
N ARG A 240 0.64 30.83 -33.74
CA ARG A 240 0.26 32.24 -33.55
C ARG A 240 1.37 33.07 -32.89
N GLY A 241 2.46 32.45 -32.44
CA GLY A 241 3.52 33.13 -31.68
C GLY A 241 3.18 33.40 -30.22
N ASN A 242 2.08 32.82 -29.70
CA ASN A 242 1.60 33.03 -28.32
C ASN A 242 2.06 31.93 -27.34
N LEU A 243 2.94 31.03 -27.79
CA LEU A 243 3.48 29.95 -26.96
C LEU A 243 4.98 29.82 -27.22
N VAL A 244 5.77 29.96 -26.15
CA VAL A 244 7.18 29.60 -26.14
C VAL A 244 7.29 28.13 -25.73
N VAL A 245 7.90 27.32 -26.58
CA VAL A 245 8.02 25.86 -26.36
C VAL A 245 9.46 25.55 -25.95
N PHE A 246 9.62 24.92 -24.79
CA PHE A 246 10.90 24.37 -24.35
C PHE A 246 10.99 22.91 -24.78
N ASP A 247 12.07 22.57 -25.48
CA ASP A 247 12.29 21.26 -26.10
C ASP A 247 13.30 20.38 -25.34
N ASP A 248 13.94 20.89 -24.29
CA ASP A 248 14.89 20.15 -23.45
C ASP A 248 14.66 20.36 -21.95
N VAL A 249 13.56 19.78 -21.43
CA VAL A 249 13.17 19.85 -20.01
C VAL A 249 12.90 18.45 -19.45
N ILE A 250 13.61 18.08 -18.39
CA ILE A 250 13.41 16.81 -17.66
C ILE A 250 12.83 17.07 -16.27
N SER A 251 12.04 16.13 -15.76
CA SER A 251 11.57 16.21 -14.38
C SER A 251 12.71 15.84 -13.41
N PRO A 252 12.76 16.45 -12.22
CA PRO A 252 13.79 16.14 -11.22
C PRO A 252 13.58 14.78 -10.54
N HIS A 253 12.39 14.19 -10.68
CA HIS A 253 12.07 12.83 -10.24
C HIS A 253 10.97 12.21 -11.10
N SER A 254 10.80 10.89 -11.01
CA SER A 254 9.74 10.12 -11.67
C SER A 254 8.42 10.01 -10.88
N HIS A 255 8.40 10.51 -9.64
CA HIS A 255 7.25 10.43 -8.73
C HIS A 255 6.77 11.84 -8.42
N THR A 256 5.45 12.06 -8.42
CA THR A 256 4.82 13.39 -8.28
C THR A 256 5.30 14.12 -7.02
N ASP A 257 5.27 13.45 -5.87
CA ASP A 257 5.62 14.03 -4.58
C ASP A 257 7.06 14.57 -4.56
N LEU A 258 8.03 13.72 -4.89
CA LEU A 258 9.46 14.08 -4.95
C LEU A 258 9.76 15.11 -6.04
N SER A 259 9.02 15.08 -7.14
CA SER A 259 9.19 16.04 -8.23
C SER A 259 8.74 17.44 -7.81
N LEU A 260 7.57 17.55 -7.17
CA LEU A 260 7.00 18.83 -6.74
C LEU A 260 7.75 19.44 -5.56
N GLN A 261 8.27 18.61 -4.64
CA GLN A 261 9.16 19.07 -3.58
C GLN A 261 10.37 19.85 -4.13
N LYS A 262 10.91 19.46 -5.29
CA LYS A 262 12.03 20.17 -5.93
C LYS A 262 11.60 21.27 -6.89
N ALA A 263 10.51 21.06 -7.64
CA ALA A 263 10.05 22.03 -8.63
C ALA A 263 9.45 23.30 -8.01
N LEU A 264 8.87 23.20 -6.82
CA LEU A 264 8.14 24.29 -6.15
C LEU A 264 8.90 24.88 -4.96
N THR A 265 10.03 24.30 -4.58
CA THR A 265 10.87 24.80 -3.49
C THR A 265 12.30 25.05 -3.96
N PHE A 266 13.11 25.64 -3.11
CA PHE A 266 14.54 25.82 -3.38
C PHE A 266 15.35 24.53 -3.23
N SER A 267 14.69 23.40 -2.88
CA SER A 267 15.34 22.11 -2.73
C SER A 267 15.83 21.57 -4.07
N ASN A 268 17.11 21.18 -4.10
CA ASN A 268 17.76 20.60 -5.26
C ASN A 268 18.76 19.52 -4.83
N TYR A 269 19.47 18.95 -5.81
CA TYR A 269 20.45 17.89 -5.55
C TYR A 269 21.61 18.35 -4.66
N GLU A 270 22.06 19.59 -4.81
CA GLU A 270 23.25 20.13 -4.13
C GLU A 270 22.96 20.53 -2.67
N ASN A 271 21.72 20.93 -2.36
CA ASN A 271 21.31 21.34 -1.01
C ASN A 271 20.43 20.32 -0.28
N ALA A 272 20.50 19.04 -0.69
CA ALA A 272 19.67 17.96 -0.17
C ALA A 272 19.86 17.67 1.35
N SER A 273 20.87 18.25 1.99
CA SER A 273 21.06 18.18 3.45
C SER A 273 20.01 18.95 4.24
N THR A 274 19.40 19.99 3.65
CA THR A 274 18.28 20.72 4.25
C THR A 274 16.96 20.15 3.72
N PRO A 275 16.05 19.66 4.57
CA PRO A 275 14.76 19.14 4.12
C PRO A 275 13.96 20.20 3.35
N TRP A 276 13.26 19.77 2.29
CA TRP A 276 12.52 20.68 1.37
C TRP A 276 11.53 21.60 2.10
N TYR A 277 10.90 21.12 3.16
CA TYR A 277 9.90 21.88 3.93
C TYR A 277 10.51 22.98 4.81
N MET A 278 11.82 22.92 5.07
CA MET A 278 12.58 23.99 5.75
C MET A 278 13.18 25.00 4.78
N GLN A 279 13.02 24.78 3.47
CA GLN A 279 13.46 25.71 2.44
C GLN A 279 12.31 26.64 2.01
N GLN A 280 12.66 27.77 1.41
CA GLN A 280 11.67 28.67 0.79
C GLN A 280 10.97 27.96 -0.38
N ASN A 281 9.75 28.38 -0.66
CA ASN A 281 8.96 27.87 -1.78
C ASN A 281 8.33 29.01 -2.58
N LEU A 282 7.80 28.65 -3.74
CA LEU A 282 7.24 29.59 -4.70
C LEU A 282 6.07 30.40 -4.11
N LEU A 283 5.16 29.78 -3.34
CA LEU A 283 4.01 30.50 -2.78
C LEU A 283 4.42 31.51 -1.72
N ASP A 284 5.37 31.18 -0.84
CA ASP A 284 5.88 32.14 0.15
C ASP A 284 6.50 33.37 -0.52
N ILE A 285 7.23 33.17 -1.62
CA ILE A 285 7.82 34.26 -2.38
C ILE A 285 6.74 35.12 -3.03
N LEU A 286 5.75 34.51 -3.67
CA LEU A 286 4.65 35.23 -4.31
C LEU A 286 3.83 36.03 -3.29
N ASN A 287 3.49 35.42 -2.15
CA ASN A 287 2.81 36.09 -1.05
C ASN A 287 3.64 37.27 -0.50
N SER A 288 4.94 37.05 -0.28
CA SER A 288 5.84 38.10 0.22
C SER A 288 6.05 39.23 -0.82
N ALA A 289 5.90 38.92 -2.11
CA ALA A 289 5.92 39.89 -3.21
C ALA A 289 4.57 40.62 -3.40
N GLY A 290 3.55 40.31 -2.59
CA GLY A 290 2.24 40.98 -2.61
C GLY A 290 1.20 40.37 -3.55
N TYR A 291 1.44 39.17 -4.09
CA TYR A 291 0.43 38.44 -4.86
C TYR A 291 -0.56 37.74 -3.94
N GLU A 292 -1.83 37.74 -4.35
CA GLU A 292 -2.79 36.76 -3.84
C GLU A 292 -2.58 35.43 -4.56
N THR A 293 -2.43 34.35 -3.78
CA THR A 293 -2.18 33.01 -4.30
C THR A 293 -3.39 32.10 -4.07
N TYR A 294 -3.76 31.39 -5.14
CA TYR A 294 -4.87 30.44 -5.20
C TYR A 294 -4.34 29.08 -5.65
N TRP A 295 -4.86 27.99 -5.07
CA TRP A 295 -4.46 26.63 -5.42
C TRP A 295 -5.68 25.73 -5.70
N PRO A 296 -6.33 25.88 -6.86
CA PRO A 296 -7.36 24.93 -7.28
C PRO A 296 -6.70 23.59 -7.67
N SER A 297 -7.15 22.49 -7.07
CA SER A 297 -6.65 21.14 -7.36
C SER A 297 -7.78 20.21 -7.78
N ASN A 298 -7.53 19.41 -8.83
CA ASN A 298 -8.34 18.26 -9.20
C ASN A 298 -7.61 16.93 -8.93
N GLN A 299 -6.51 16.99 -8.17
CA GLN A 299 -5.81 15.79 -7.68
C GLN A 299 -6.40 15.38 -6.33
N GLU A 300 -6.72 14.09 -6.19
CA GLU A 300 -7.09 13.54 -4.89
C GLU A 300 -5.88 13.52 -3.96
N ALA A 301 -6.09 13.84 -2.69
CA ALA A 301 -5.05 13.68 -1.68
C ALA A 301 -4.72 12.18 -1.56
N ILE A 302 -3.50 11.80 -1.93
CA ILE A 302 -3.05 10.40 -2.02
C ILE A 302 -3.05 9.72 -0.63
N SER A 303 -3.23 10.45 0.47
CA SER A 303 -3.50 9.84 1.76
C SER A 303 -4.31 10.72 2.71
N ILE A 304 -4.93 10.08 3.70
CA ILE A 304 -5.55 10.68 4.89
C ILE A 304 -4.61 11.64 5.66
N TYR A 305 -3.31 11.59 5.35
CA TYR A 305 -2.24 12.27 6.06
C TYR A 305 -1.60 13.39 5.22
N GLY A 306 -2.02 13.59 3.97
CA GLY A 306 -1.56 14.63 3.05
C GLY A 306 -0.38 14.24 2.15
N ASN A 307 -0.10 15.05 1.14
CA ASN A 307 1.06 14.92 0.22
C ASN A 307 1.78 16.27 0.07
N ALA A 308 3.00 16.32 -0.48
CA ALA A 308 3.73 17.58 -0.63
C ALA A 308 2.95 18.69 -1.35
N PRO A 309 2.21 18.43 -2.46
CA PRO A 309 1.39 19.48 -3.07
C PRO A 309 0.31 20.04 -2.14
N GLU A 310 -0.34 19.22 -1.31
CA GLU A 310 -1.29 19.70 -0.30
C GLU A 310 -0.60 20.52 0.80
N ILE A 311 0.58 20.12 1.23
CA ILE A 311 1.36 20.87 2.22
C ILE A 311 1.75 22.25 1.66
N ILE A 312 2.22 22.28 0.41
CA ILE A 312 2.62 23.51 -0.26
C ILE A 312 1.38 24.39 -0.47
N SER A 313 0.24 23.84 -0.90
CA SER A 313 -0.98 24.62 -1.13
C SER A 313 -1.48 25.36 0.10
N ARG A 314 -1.25 24.81 1.31
CA ARG A 314 -1.59 25.48 2.59
C ARG A 314 -0.77 26.75 2.85
N ARG A 315 0.34 26.96 2.14
CA ARG A 315 1.09 28.23 2.14
C ARG A 315 0.43 29.30 1.27
N GLY A 316 -0.63 28.98 0.53
CA GLY A 316 -1.43 29.96 -0.21
C GLY A 316 -2.11 30.97 0.70
N SER A 317 -2.29 32.20 0.21
CA SER A 317 -2.95 33.29 0.95
C SER A 317 -4.44 33.05 1.12
N ILE A 318 -5.08 32.36 0.17
CA ILE A 318 -6.51 32.04 0.18
C ILE A 318 -6.65 30.51 0.12
N ARG A 319 -7.47 29.97 1.03
CA ARG A 319 -7.70 28.53 1.21
C ARG A 319 -9.17 28.24 0.91
N ASP A 320 -9.42 27.24 0.06
CA ASP A 320 -10.74 26.67 -0.18
C ASP A 320 -11.07 25.56 0.83
#